data_AF-A0A7V5G7P0-F1
#
_entry.id   AF-A0A7V5G7P0-F1
#
_cell.length_a   1.000
_cell.length_b   1.000
_cell.length_c   1.000
_cell.angle_alpha   90.00
_cell.angle_beta   90.00
_cell.angle_gamma   90.00
#
_symmetry.space_group_name_H-M   'P 1'
#
loop_
_entity.id
_entity.type
_entity.pdbx_description
1 polymer ?
#
loop_
_entity_poly.entity_id
_entity_poly.type
_entity_poly.pdbx_seq_one_letter_code
_entity_poly.pdbx_strand_id
1 'polypeptide(L)'
;SLQLSILYGALSTMLKGGLEIDKALRQFQRIKLLPELQDLLKNALSEIKKGEKLSSVFAISKIIPSTDIALLYVGENSANLPTIFNSLSTRHSEAFQADVKRFLSILEPAVIVLLGIFIAVIVVAIMMAVMSMTDITG
;
A
#
# COMPACT_ATOMS: atom_id res chain seq x y z
N SER A 1 -2.76 -1.54 1.54
CA SER A 1 -2.50 -1.87 0.14
C SER A 1 -1.12 -2.52 -0.06
N LEU A 2 0.00 -1.83 0.22
CA LEU A 2 1.34 -2.36 -0.10
C LEU A 2 1.66 -3.71 0.56
N GLN A 3 1.48 -3.85 1.88
CA GLN A 3 1.77 -5.12 2.56
C GLN A 3 0.87 -6.28 2.09
N LEU A 4 -0.36 -5.98 1.67
CA LEU A 4 -1.25 -6.97 1.04
C LEU A 4 -0.74 -7.38 -0.34
N SER A 5 -0.25 -6.43 -1.13
CA SER A 5 0.40 -6.74 -2.41
C SER A 5 1.59 -7.69 -2.22
N ILE A 6 2.48 -7.39 -1.26
CA ILE A 6 3.64 -8.24 -0.97
C ILE A 6 3.22 -9.62 -0.48
N LEU A 7 2.23 -9.70 0.42
CA LEU A 7 1.66 -10.96 0.91
C LEU A 7 1.12 -11.81 -0.23
N TYR A 8 0.20 -11.26 -1.03
CA TYR A 8 -0.43 -11.99 -2.11
C TYR A 8 0.59 -12.36 -3.19
N GLY A 9 1.54 -11.49 -3.52
CA GLY A 9 2.60 -11.77 -4.47
C GLY A 9 3.50 -12.93 -4.03
N ALA A 10 3.93 -12.92 -2.77
CA ALA A 10 4.74 -13.97 -2.21
C ALA A 10 3.99 -15.31 -2.13
N LEU A 11 2.73 -15.30 -1.69
CA LEU A 11 1.89 -16.50 -1.68
C LEU A 11 1.68 -17.03 -3.11
N SER A 12 1.33 -16.18 -4.08
CA SER A 12 1.23 -16.56 -5.50
C SER A 12 2.49 -17.28 -5.98
N THR A 13 3.67 -16.71 -5.77
CA THR A 13 4.95 -17.30 -6.18
C THR A 13 5.21 -18.64 -5.50
N MET A 14 5.01 -18.73 -4.18
CA MET A 14 5.24 -19.96 -3.44
C MET A 14 4.29 -21.08 -3.86
N LEU A 15 2.99 -20.78 -4.01
CA LEU A 15 2.00 -21.78 -4.44
C LEU A 15 2.22 -22.20 -5.90
N LYS A 16 2.62 -21.28 -6.80
CA LYS A 16 3.04 -21.64 -8.18
C LYS A 16 4.27 -22.55 -8.19
N GLY A 17 5.16 -22.38 -7.21
CA GLY A 17 6.31 -23.25 -6.98
C GLY A 17 5.96 -24.61 -6.34
N GLY A 18 4.67 -24.90 -6.12
CA GLY A 18 4.21 -26.18 -5.57
C GLY A 18 4.21 -26.25 -4.04
N LEU A 19 4.46 -25.14 -3.33
CA LEU A 19 4.28 -25.13 -1.87
C LEU A 19 2.80 -25.15 -1.52
N GLU A 20 2.45 -25.97 -0.53
CA GLU A 20 1.15 -25.93 0.12
C GLU A 20 0.94 -24.61 0.87
N ILE A 21 -0.32 -24.17 0.97
CA ILE A 21 -0.69 -22.87 1.53
C ILE A 21 -0.23 -22.70 2.99
N ASP A 22 -0.26 -23.76 3.81
CA ASP A 22 0.18 -23.71 5.20
C ASP A 22 1.70 -23.49 5.31
N LYS A 23 2.49 -24.09 4.41
CA LYS A 23 3.93 -23.88 4.33
C LYS A 23 4.25 -22.47 3.83
N ALA A 24 3.53 -22.01 2.81
CA ALA A 24 3.69 -20.67 2.25
C ALA A 24 3.38 -19.57 3.30
N LEU A 25 2.27 -19.71 4.04
CA LEU A 25 1.91 -18.79 5.11
C LEU A 25 2.95 -18.79 6.25
N ARG A 26 3.44 -19.97 6.66
CA ARG A 26 4.48 -20.09 7.69
C ARG A 26 5.79 -19.44 7.27
N GLN A 27 6.17 -19.57 6.00
CA GLN A 27 7.36 -18.91 5.48
C GLN A 27 7.18 -17.39 5.44
N PHE A 28 6.01 -16.91 5.02
CA PHE A 28 5.72 -15.49 4.93
C PHE A 28 5.67 -14.79 6.30
N GLN A 29 5.24 -15.48 7.35
CA GLN A 29 5.23 -14.94 8.73
C GLN A 29 6.59 -14.48 9.26
N ARG A 30 7.70 -14.89 8.64
CA ARG A 30 9.05 -14.44 9.00
C ARG A 30 9.32 -13.00 8.57
N ILE A 31 8.49 -12.44 7.70
CA ILE A 31 8.54 -11.05 7.27
C ILE A 31 7.93 -10.18 8.36
N LYS A 32 8.54 -9.02 8.62
CA LYS A 32 8.01 -8.02 9.55
C LYS A 32 6.81 -7.32 8.91
N LEU A 33 5.64 -7.49 9.51
CA LEU A 33 4.36 -6.96 9.02
C LEU A 33 3.73 -6.03 10.06
N LEU A 34 2.63 -5.37 9.67
CA LEU A 34 1.74 -4.73 10.63
C LEU A 34 1.25 -5.76 11.66
N PRO A 35 1.11 -5.39 12.95
CA PRO A 35 0.67 -6.32 14.00
C PRO A 35 -0.62 -7.05 13.66
N GLU A 36 -1.62 -6.34 13.14
CA GLU A 36 -2.92 -6.91 12.75
C GLU A 36 -2.80 -7.97 11.64
N LEU A 37 -1.90 -7.76 10.68
CA LEU A 37 -1.65 -8.73 9.62
C LEU A 37 -0.87 -9.95 10.15
N GLN A 38 0.04 -9.72 11.08
CA GLN A 38 0.80 -10.80 11.72
C GLN A 38 -0.12 -11.71 12.55
N ASP A 39 -1.05 -11.13 13.29
CA ASP A 39 -2.09 -11.85 14.03
C ASP A 39 -3.04 -12.60 13.10
N LEU A 40 -3.44 -11.98 11.99
CA LEU A 40 -4.24 -12.66 10.96
C LEU A 40 -3.54 -13.91 10.43
N LEU A 41 -2.26 -13.81 10.05
CA LEU A 41 -1.52 -14.95 9.52
C LEU A 41 -1.33 -16.06 10.58
N LYS A 42 -1.17 -15.68 11.85
CA LYS A 42 -1.07 -16.63 12.96
C LYS A 42 -2.37 -17.40 13.15
N ASN A 43 -3.49 -16.71 13.11
CA ASN A 43 -4.81 -17.33 13.18
C ASN A 43 -5.06 -18.20 11.95
N ALA A 44 -4.77 -17.71 10.73
CA ALA A 44 -4.89 -18.45 9.49
C ALA A 44 -4.14 -19.80 9.53
N LEU A 45 -2.89 -19.82 9.99
CA LEU A 45 -2.15 -21.08 10.14
C LEU A 45 -2.78 -22.07 11.13
N SER A 46 -3.43 -21.57 12.19
CA SER A 46 -4.08 -22.45 13.16
C SER A 46 -5.38 -23.03 12.60
N GLU A 47 -6.18 -22.19 11.95
CA GLU A 47 -7.51 -22.58 11.44
C GLU A 47 -7.42 -23.46 10.18
N ILE A 48 -6.52 -23.14 9.24
CA ILE A 48 -6.32 -23.96 8.02
C ILE A 48 -5.87 -25.38 8.39
N LYS A 49 -5.06 -25.53 9.45
CA LYS A 49 -4.67 -26.86 9.97
C LYS A 49 -5.84 -27.66 10.51
N LYS A 50 -6.93 -27.00 10.91
CA LYS A 50 -8.18 -27.65 11.36
C LYS A 50 -9.12 -27.95 10.18
N GLY A 51 -8.76 -27.55 8.96
CA GLY A 51 -9.58 -27.74 7.76
C GLY A 51 -10.49 -26.55 7.42
N GLU A 52 -10.36 -25.43 8.13
CA GLU A 52 -11.12 -24.22 7.82
C GLU A 52 -10.67 -23.61 6.48
N LYS A 53 -11.63 -23.00 5.78
CA LYS A 53 -11.37 -22.27 4.53
C LYS A 53 -10.60 -20.98 4.82
N LEU A 54 -9.56 -20.74 4.04
CA LEU A 54 -8.75 -19.51 4.07
C LEU A 54 -9.60 -18.26 3.89
N SER A 55 -10.55 -18.28 2.96
CA SER A 55 -11.49 -17.18 2.73
C SER A 55 -12.32 -16.85 3.98
N SER A 56 -12.71 -17.86 4.76
CA SER A 56 -13.47 -17.68 6.01
C SER A 56 -12.61 -17.08 7.11
N VAL A 57 -11.36 -17.52 7.25
CA VAL A 57 -10.43 -16.95 8.24
C VAL A 57 -10.06 -15.51 7.90
N PHE A 58 -9.84 -15.22 6.61
CA PHE A 58 -9.53 -13.87 6.14
C PHE A 58 -10.72 -12.92 6.28
N ALA A 59 -11.96 -13.43 6.21
CA ALA A 59 -13.17 -12.66 6.40
C ALA A 59 -13.35 -12.06 7.81
N ILE A 60 -12.68 -12.63 8.81
CA ILE A 60 -12.72 -12.13 10.19
C ILE A 60 -11.90 -10.84 10.32
N SER A 61 -10.95 -10.60 9.42
CA SER A 61 -10.06 -9.45 9.48
C SER A 61 -10.65 -8.21 8.83
N LYS A 62 -10.55 -7.07 9.52
CA LYS A 62 -10.93 -5.76 8.98
C LYS A 62 -9.95 -5.21 7.94
N ILE A 63 -8.72 -5.75 7.88
CA ILE A 63 -7.68 -5.28 6.96
C ILE A 63 -7.85 -5.84 5.55
N ILE A 64 -8.58 -6.96 5.41
CA ILE A 64 -8.82 -7.62 4.14
C ILE A 64 -10.13 -7.09 3.56
N PRO A 65 -10.11 -6.45 2.37
CA PRO A 65 -11.32 -6.01 1.70
C PRO A 65 -12.29 -7.18 1.41
N SER A 66 -13.59 -6.91 1.48
CA SER A 66 -14.64 -7.89 1.14
C SER A 66 -14.51 -8.42 -0.30
N THR A 67 -14.03 -7.59 -1.22
CA THR A 67 -13.74 -7.97 -2.61
C THR A 67 -12.60 -8.97 -2.73
N ASP A 68 -11.58 -8.87 -1.87
CA ASP A 68 -10.48 -9.84 -1.81
C ASP A 68 -10.98 -11.18 -1.28
N ILE A 69 -11.80 -11.17 -0.23
CA ILE A 69 -12.42 -12.36 0.36
C ILE A 69 -13.26 -13.12 -0.67
N ALA A 70 -14.08 -12.41 -1.44
CA ALA A 70 -14.90 -13.02 -2.50
C ALA A 70 -14.05 -13.73 -3.56
N LEU A 71 -12.94 -13.11 -3.98
CA LEU A 71 -12.02 -13.72 -4.94
C LEU A 71 -11.27 -14.91 -4.34
N LEU A 72 -10.86 -14.83 -3.07
CA LEU A 72 -10.24 -15.95 -2.36
C LEU A 72 -11.19 -17.14 -2.27
N TYR A 73 -12.47 -16.90 -1.97
CA TYR A 73 -13.49 -17.94 -1.96
C TYR A 73 -13.61 -18.65 -3.32
N VAL A 74 -13.63 -17.88 -4.42
CA VAL A 74 -13.63 -18.44 -5.78
C VAL A 74 -12.35 -19.23 -6.04
N GLY A 75 -11.19 -18.71 -5.65
CA GLY A 75 -9.88 -19.36 -5.80
C GLY A 75 -9.76 -20.67 -5.04
N GLU A 76 -10.28 -20.72 -3.82
CA GLU A 76 -10.31 -21.94 -3.02
C GLU A 76 -11.18 -23.03 -3.65
N ASN A 77 -12.42 -22.70 -4.04
CA ASN A 77 -13.33 -23.70 -4.60
C ASN A 77 -12.93 -24.17 -6.01
N SER A 78 -12.14 -23.37 -6.73
CA SER A 78 -11.59 -23.74 -8.05
C SER A 78 -10.17 -24.32 -7.98
N ALA A 79 -9.61 -24.52 -6.79
CA ALA A 79 -8.22 -24.92 -6.56
C ALA A 79 -7.20 -24.03 -7.32
N ASN A 80 -7.54 -22.77 -7.57
CA ASN A 80 -6.75 -21.82 -8.35
C ASN A 80 -6.32 -20.59 -7.53
N LEU A 81 -6.02 -20.81 -6.24
CA LEU A 81 -5.44 -19.80 -5.35
C LEU A 81 -4.19 -19.10 -5.92
N PRO A 82 -3.23 -19.76 -6.61
CA PRO A 82 -2.05 -19.07 -7.10
C PRO A 82 -2.39 -17.95 -8.10
N THR A 83 -3.37 -18.18 -8.98
CA THR A 83 -3.82 -17.16 -9.93
C THR A 83 -4.56 -16.03 -9.22
N ILE A 84 -5.45 -16.37 -8.28
CA ILE A 84 -6.17 -15.36 -7.50
C ILE A 84 -5.21 -14.47 -6.72
N PHE A 85 -4.26 -15.05 -6.00
CA PHE A 85 -3.24 -14.28 -5.28
C PHE A 85 -2.43 -13.37 -6.21
N ASN A 86 -2.12 -13.83 -7.42
CA ASN A 86 -1.45 -12.98 -8.42
C ASN A 86 -2.31 -11.75 -8.78
N SER A 87 -3.60 -11.97 -9.09
CA SER A 87 -4.52 -10.88 -9.41
C SER A 87 -4.73 -9.91 -8.25
N LEU A 88 -4.83 -10.42 -7.02
CA LEU A 88 -4.91 -9.59 -5.81
C LEU A 88 -3.63 -8.76 -5.61
N SER A 89 -2.47 -9.39 -5.80
CA SER A 89 -1.15 -8.72 -5.72
C SER A 89 -1.04 -7.56 -6.70
N THR A 90 -1.40 -7.80 -7.97
CA THR A 90 -1.40 -6.78 -9.02
C THR A 90 -2.35 -5.64 -8.67
N ARG A 91 -3.59 -5.95 -8.28
CA ARG A 91 -4.57 -4.92 -7.91
C ARG A 91 -4.09 -4.01 -6.78
N HIS A 92 -3.51 -4.58 -5.73
CA HIS A 92 -2.99 -3.78 -4.61
C HIS A 92 -1.71 -3.02 -4.95
N SER A 93 -0.88 -3.54 -5.86
CA SER A 93 0.30 -2.83 -6.37
C SER A 93 -0.10 -1.61 -7.22
N GLU A 94 -1.07 -1.78 -8.12
CA GLU A 94 -1.62 -0.71 -8.95
C GLU A 94 -2.29 0.37 -8.10
N ALA A 95 -3.07 -0.02 -7.09
CA ALA A 95 -3.67 0.92 -6.15
C ALA A 95 -2.59 1.74 -5.40
N PHE A 96 -1.53 1.09 -4.92
CA PHE A 96 -0.44 1.79 -4.25
C PHE A 96 0.30 2.75 -5.19
N GLN A 97 0.56 2.34 -6.44
CA GLN A 97 1.18 3.21 -7.44
C GLN A 97 0.30 4.42 -7.77
N ALA A 98 -1.02 4.23 -7.86
CA ALA A 98 -1.97 5.31 -8.06
C ALA A 98 -1.97 6.31 -6.90
N ASP A 99 -1.91 5.82 -5.65
CA ASP A 99 -1.81 6.67 -4.45
C ASP A 99 -0.53 7.51 -4.46
N VAL A 100 0.62 6.91 -4.79
CA VAL A 100 1.90 7.62 -4.93
C VAL A 100 1.82 8.68 -6.01
N LYS A 101 1.27 8.34 -7.19
CA LYS A 101 1.12 9.30 -8.30
C LYS A 101 0.22 10.47 -7.91
N ARG A 102 -0.87 10.20 -7.19
CA ARG A 102 -1.78 11.22 -6.69
C ARG A 102 -1.09 12.16 -5.70
N PHE A 103 -0.28 11.61 -4.79
CA PHE A 103 0.51 12.42 -3.87
C PHE A 103 1.47 13.36 -4.63
N LEU A 104 2.20 12.83 -5.62
CA LEU A 104 3.11 13.64 -6.44
C LEU A 104 2.37 14.73 -7.23
N SER A 105 1.19 14.44 -7.78
CA SER A 105 0.40 15.43 -8.53
C SER A 105 -0.06 16.64 -7.70
N ILE A 106 -0.17 16.49 -6.37
CA ILE A 106 -0.50 17.59 -5.46
C ILE A 106 0.77 18.33 -5.04
N LEU A 107 1.90 17.61 -4.93
CA LEU A 107 3.18 18.18 -4.57
C LEU A 107 3.68 19.18 -5.62
N GLU A 108 3.53 18.86 -6.92
CA GLU A 108 3.93 19.75 -8.02
C GLU A 108 3.38 21.19 -7.91
N PRO A 109 2.05 21.43 -7.85
CA PRO A 109 1.51 22.78 -7.70
C PRO A 109 1.88 23.41 -6.36
N ALA A 110 2.01 22.63 -5.28
CA ALA A 110 2.41 23.17 -3.98
C ALA A 110 3.82 23.78 -4.01
N VAL A 111 4.77 23.14 -4.71
CA VAL A 111 6.12 23.67 -4.90
C VAL A 111 6.10 24.98 -5.69
N ILE A 112 5.29 25.08 -6.75
CA ILE A 112 5.15 26.31 -7.55
C ILE A 112 4.62 27.46 -6.69
N VAL A 113 3.58 27.23 -5.88
CA VAL A 113 3.01 28.25 -4.98
C VAL A 113 4.05 28.71 -3.96
N LEU A 114 4.79 27.78 -3.35
CA LEU A 114 5.83 28.10 -2.37
C LEU A 114 6.95 28.96 -2.99
N LEU A 115 7.40 28.63 -4.20
CA LEU A 115 8.38 29.44 -4.92
C LEU A 115 7.83 30.83 -5.26
N GLY A 116 6.56 30.91 -5.66
CA GLY A 116 5.90 32.20 -5.91
C GLY A 116 5.87 33.11 -4.69
N ILE A 117 5.56 32.55 -3.51
CA ILE A 117 5.61 33.29 -2.23
C ILE A 117 7.03 33.76 -1.93
N PHE A 118 8.03 32.88 -2.10
CA PHE A 118 9.42 33.21 -1.84
C PHE A 118 9.90 34.37 -2.73
N ILE A 119 9.57 34.33 -4.02
CA ILE A 119 9.87 35.41 -4.96
C ILE A 119 9.17 36.71 -4.56
N ALA A 120 7.88 36.65 -4.20
CA ALA A 120 7.12 37.83 -3.79
C ALA A 120 7.74 38.51 -2.56
N VAL A 121 8.18 37.74 -1.56
CA VAL A 121 8.88 38.26 -0.38
C VAL A 121 10.18 38.96 -0.76
N ILE A 122 10.98 38.37 -1.65
CA ILE A 122 12.23 38.97 -2.12
C ILE A 122 11.97 40.30 -2.84
N VAL A 123 10.99 40.34 -3.75
CA VAL A 123 10.64 41.55 -4.50
C VAL A 123 10.22 42.67 -3.54
N VAL A 124 9.35 42.37 -2.58
CA VAL A 124 8.89 43.35 -1.58
C VAL A 124 10.06 43.86 -0.74
N ALA A 125 10.96 42.99 -0.30
CA ALA A 125 12.16 43.39 0.45
C ALA A 125 13.08 44.33 -0.36
N ILE A 126 13.30 44.03 -1.64
CA ILE A 126 14.09 44.88 -2.54
C ILE A 126 13.41 46.24 -2.75
N MET A 127 12.10 46.26 -3.00
CA MET A 127 11.36 47.51 -3.19
C MET A 127 11.44 48.42 -1.96
N MET A 128 11.27 47.85 -0.76
CA MET A 128 11.41 48.61 0.49
C MET A 128 12.82 49.19 0.66
N ALA A 129 13.87 48.43 0.32
CA ALA A 129 15.25 48.92 0.38
C ALA A 129 15.55 50.04 -0.62
N VAL A 130 14.97 49.99 -1.82
CA VAL A 130 15.13 51.05 -2.82
C VAL A 130 14.41 52.33 -2.40
N MET A 131 13.19 52.22 -1.85
CA MET A 131 12.45 53.37 -1.33
C MET A 131 13.23 54.05 -0.20
N SER A 132 13.78 53.29 0.75
CA SER A 132 14.56 53.88 1.85
C SER A 132 15.83 54.57 1.37
N MET A 133 16.50 54.06 0.33
CA MET A 133 17.66 54.76 -0.25
C MET A 133 17.31 56.09 -0.92
N THR A 134 16.11 56.18 -1.51
CA THR A 134 15.64 57.39 -2.19
C THR A 134 15.30 58.49 -1.18
N ASP A 135 14.68 58.13 -0.06
CA ASP A 135 14.35 59.05 1.03
C ASP A 135 15.61 59.63 1.73
N ILE A 136 16.73 58.90 1.72
CA ILE A 136 17.99 59.34 2.37
C ILE A 136 18.79 60.31 1.48
N THR A 137 18.57 60.29 0.16
CA THR A 137 19.32 61.12 -0.81
C THR A 137 18.54 62.34 -1.32
N GLY A 138 17.31 62.54 -0.85
CA GLY A 138 16.46 63.70 -1.11
C GLY A 138 16.61 64.83 -0.10
#